data_AF-A0AAQ3QQR2-F1
#
_entry.id   AF-A0AAQ3QQR2-F1
#
_cell.length_a   1.000
_cell.length_b   1.000
_cell.length_c   1.000
_cell.angle_alpha   90.00
_cell.angle_beta   90.00
_cell.angle_gamma   90.00
#
_symmetry.space_group_name_H-M   'P 1'
#
loop_
_entity.id
_entity.type
_entity.pdbx_description
1 polymer ?
#
loop_
_entity_poly.entity_id
_entity_poly.type
_entity_poly.pdbx_seq_one_letter_code
_entity_poly.pdbx_strand_id
1 'polypeptide(L)'
;MVPTKEENPNGLHQKYVVTKADGSSVDPDAEYFVLRLDYKGGDVSHVRACRAALSMYAKAIQERIPDLANDLKERYDLHHPFIEAWLLMAKRTHQTNCDKGFVAEDGNIDHGTQFMLMVCELCEAFEAFRSSAPDDKLPWREGREVELGDTVIRIMNYATQAKLNVAPAMIEKDEYNQGRPYKHGGKKF
;
A
#
# COMPACT_ATOMS: atom_id res chain seq x y z
N MET A 1 27.79 0.11 -22.94
CA MET A 1 26.49 0.64 -23.43
C MET A 1 25.40 -0.26 -22.87
N VAL A 2 24.33 0.30 -22.30
CA VAL A 2 23.17 -0.48 -21.85
C VAL A 2 22.58 -1.21 -23.07
N PRO A 3 22.32 -2.53 -23.02
CA PRO A 3 21.85 -3.28 -24.19
C PRO A 3 20.42 -2.87 -24.59
N THR A 4 20.03 -3.14 -25.84
CA THR A 4 18.66 -2.94 -26.30
C THR A 4 17.71 -3.93 -25.62
N LYS A 5 16.40 -3.67 -25.71
CA LYS A 5 15.39 -4.59 -25.18
C LYS A 5 15.42 -5.93 -25.93
N GLU A 6 15.76 -5.92 -27.20
CA GLU A 6 15.93 -7.13 -28.02
C GLU A 6 17.13 -7.96 -27.54
N GLU A 7 18.22 -7.30 -27.16
CA GLU A 7 19.45 -7.95 -26.67
C GLU A 7 19.32 -8.49 -25.24
N ASN A 8 18.56 -7.81 -24.37
CA ASN A 8 18.38 -8.23 -22.97
C ASN A 8 16.93 -8.03 -22.46
N PRO A 9 15.96 -8.80 -22.97
CA PRO A 9 14.54 -8.52 -22.76
C PRO A 9 14.10 -8.61 -21.29
N ASN A 10 14.80 -9.39 -20.48
CA ASN A 10 14.46 -9.67 -19.07
C ASN A 10 15.44 -9.07 -18.05
N GLY A 11 16.46 -8.34 -18.51
CA GLY A 11 17.49 -7.76 -17.64
C GLY A 11 17.55 -6.24 -17.73
N LEU A 12 18.73 -5.67 -17.44
CA LEU A 12 19.00 -4.25 -17.66
C LEU A 12 19.04 -3.97 -19.16
N HIS A 13 18.11 -3.14 -19.66
CA HIS A 13 18.03 -2.72 -21.05
C HIS A 13 17.52 -1.28 -21.19
N GLN A 14 17.72 -0.71 -22.38
CA GLN A 14 17.21 0.61 -22.75
C GLN A 14 15.68 0.59 -22.85
N LYS A 15 15.01 1.05 -21.79
CA LYS A 15 13.54 1.08 -21.72
C LYS A 15 12.93 2.47 -21.93
N TYR A 16 13.68 3.52 -21.61
CA TYR A 16 13.21 4.90 -21.66
C TYR A 16 14.22 5.80 -22.36
N VAL A 17 13.71 6.80 -23.07
CA VAL A 17 14.50 7.93 -23.60
C VAL A 17 14.27 9.12 -22.67
N VAL A 18 15.36 9.73 -22.18
CA VAL A 18 15.30 10.90 -21.28
C VAL A 18 15.68 12.14 -22.08
N THR A 19 14.82 13.16 -22.02
CA THR A 19 15.05 14.49 -22.62
C THR A 19 14.82 15.58 -21.58
N LYS A 20 15.57 16.69 -21.66
CA LYS A 20 15.36 17.83 -20.78
C LYS A 20 14.12 18.61 -21.22
N ALA A 21 13.39 19.15 -20.24
CA ALA A 21 12.14 19.87 -20.48
C ALA A 21 12.34 21.16 -21.30
N ASP A 22 13.53 21.77 -21.23
CA ASP A 22 13.90 22.96 -22.00
C ASP A 22 14.40 22.64 -23.43
N GLY A 23 14.43 21.36 -23.82
CA GLY A 23 14.90 20.91 -25.12
C GLY A 23 16.43 20.88 -25.29
N SER A 24 17.20 21.27 -24.27
CA SER A 24 18.65 21.17 -24.31
C SER A 24 19.12 19.71 -24.25
N SER A 25 20.32 19.44 -24.73
CA SER A 25 20.87 18.08 -24.72
C SER A 25 21.18 17.61 -23.29
N VAL A 26 20.93 16.33 -23.04
CA VAL A 26 21.51 15.62 -21.89
C VAL A 26 23.01 15.43 -22.13
N ASP A 27 23.78 15.39 -21.05
CA ASP A 27 25.20 15.04 -21.10
C ASP A 27 25.35 13.62 -21.67
N PRO A 28 26.13 13.40 -22.75
CA PRO A 28 26.29 12.08 -23.37
C PRO A 28 26.95 11.05 -22.45
N ASP A 29 27.67 11.48 -21.42
CA ASP A 29 28.33 10.60 -20.46
C ASP A 29 27.48 10.32 -19.21
N ALA A 30 26.31 10.96 -19.09
CA ALA A 30 25.42 10.75 -17.95
C ALA A 30 24.59 9.47 -18.08
N GLU A 31 24.57 8.68 -17.02
CA GLU A 31 23.70 7.51 -16.88
C GLU A 31 22.49 7.84 -16.00
N TYR A 32 21.29 7.49 -16.46
CA TYR A 32 20.03 7.74 -15.75
C TYR A 32 19.35 6.43 -15.36
N PHE A 33 18.89 6.34 -14.11
CA PHE A 33 18.02 5.28 -13.64
C PHE A 33 16.62 5.84 -13.38
N VAL A 34 15.63 5.36 -14.14
CA VAL A 34 14.27 5.90 -14.12
C VAL A 34 13.37 5.05 -13.23
N LEU A 35 12.78 5.69 -12.22
CA LEU A 35 11.85 5.08 -11.28
C LEU A 35 10.43 5.55 -11.57
N ARG A 36 9.46 4.63 -11.62
CA ARG A 36 8.03 4.96 -11.69
C ARG A 36 7.47 5.14 -10.28
N LEU A 37 6.97 6.34 -9.99
CA LEU A 37 6.59 6.74 -8.63
C LEU A 37 5.08 6.83 -8.40
N ASP A 38 4.28 6.83 -9.47
CA ASP A 38 2.82 6.78 -9.38
C ASP A 38 2.31 5.36 -9.11
N TYR A 39 1.14 5.26 -8.46
CA TYR A 39 0.51 3.97 -8.14
C TYR A 39 -0.23 3.31 -9.32
N LYS A 40 -0.11 3.83 -10.56
CA LYS A 40 -0.80 3.30 -11.75
C LYS A 40 0.02 2.26 -12.51
N GLY A 41 1.11 1.76 -11.92
CA GLY A 41 1.94 0.69 -12.48
C GLY A 41 1.25 -0.67 -12.42
N GLY A 42 1.42 -1.50 -13.46
CA GLY A 42 0.87 -2.86 -13.49
C GLY A 42 1.55 -3.82 -12.49
N ASP A 43 2.79 -3.52 -12.07
CA ASP A 43 3.50 -4.26 -11.03
C ASP A 43 3.60 -3.40 -9.76
N VAL A 44 2.73 -3.70 -8.80
CA VAL A 44 2.65 -3.01 -7.50
C VAL A 44 3.92 -3.22 -6.68
N SER A 45 4.55 -4.40 -6.76
CA SER A 45 5.78 -4.70 -6.00
C SER A 45 6.94 -3.86 -6.53
N HIS A 46 7.04 -3.70 -7.85
CA HIS A 46 8.04 -2.84 -8.47
C HIS A 46 7.84 -1.35 -8.10
N VAL A 47 6.61 -0.82 -8.17
CA VAL A 47 6.32 0.58 -7.77
C VAL A 47 6.68 0.83 -6.30
N ARG A 48 6.45 -0.13 -5.42
CA ARG A 48 6.86 -0.05 -4.01
C ARG A 48 8.38 0.05 -3.85
N ALA A 49 9.13 -0.77 -4.58
CA ALA A 49 10.59 -0.70 -4.58
C ALA A 49 11.09 0.66 -5.07
N CYS A 50 10.48 1.21 -6.12
CA CYS A 50 10.77 2.55 -6.64
C CYS A 50 10.56 3.64 -5.58
N ARG A 51 9.44 3.60 -4.85
CA ARG A 51 9.12 4.60 -3.82
C ARG A 51 9.96 4.44 -2.56
N ALA A 52 10.35 3.23 -2.21
CA ALA A 52 11.34 2.99 -1.16
C ALA A 52 12.70 3.60 -1.52
N ALA A 53 13.15 3.44 -2.76
CA ALA A 53 14.37 4.10 -3.26
C ALA A 53 14.24 5.63 -3.21
N LEU A 54 13.08 6.19 -3.57
CA LEU A 54 12.81 7.62 -3.46
C LEU A 54 12.88 8.12 -2.01
N SER A 55 12.28 7.40 -1.06
CA SER A 55 12.33 7.73 0.37
C SER A 55 13.77 7.74 0.90
N MET A 56 14.56 6.73 0.53
CA MET A 56 15.99 6.68 0.88
C MET A 56 16.79 7.82 0.26
N TYR A 57 16.52 8.15 -1.01
CA TYR A 57 17.14 9.28 -1.68
C TYR A 57 16.81 10.59 -0.98
N ALA A 58 15.52 10.87 -0.72
CA ALA A 58 15.07 12.08 -0.03
C ALA A 58 15.72 12.21 1.36
N LYS A 59 15.84 11.10 2.10
CA LYS A 59 16.57 11.07 3.37
C LYS A 59 18.05 11.41 3.20
N ALA A 60 18.72 10.83 2.21
CA ALA A 60 20.15 11.02 1.97
C ALA A 60 20.49 12.45 1.54
N ILE A 61 19.61 13.12 0.79
CA ILE A 61 19.84 14.50 0.34
C ILE A 61 19.36 15.56 1.34
N GLN A 62 18.71 15.18 2.44
CA GLN A 62 18.06 16.11 3.37
C GLN A 62 18.98 17.23 3.88
N GLU A 63 20.23 16.91 4.20
CA GLU A 63 21.19 17.90 4.72
C GLU A 63 21.76 18.80 3.61
N ARG A 64 21.84 18.30 2.37
CA ARG A 64 22.50 18.99 1.25
C ARG A 64 21.53 19.79 0.38
N ILE A 65 20.33 19.26 0.15
CA ILE A 65 19.30 19.84 -0.73
C ILE A 65 17.93 19.69 -0.04
N PRO A 66 17.68 20.42 1.06
CA PRO A 66 16.51 20.21 1.90
C PRO A 66 15.19 20.50 1.18
N ASP A 67 15.14 21.51 0.31
CA ASP A 67 13.91 21.89 -0.39
C ASP A 67 13.43 20.77 -1.31
N LEU A 68 14.32 20.22 -2.15
CA LEU A 68 13.99 19.06 -2.98
C LEU A 68 13.62 17.83 -2.14
N ALA A 69 14.30 17.59 -1.01
CA ALA A 69 13.97 16.49 -0.11
C ALA A 69 12.52 16.62 0.40
N ASN A 70 12.13 17.83 0.80
CA ASN A 70 10.79 18.13 1.30
C ASN A 70 9.74 18.04 0.18
N ASP A 71 10.02 18.61 -1.01
CA ASP A 71 9.14 18.50 -2.18
C ASP A 71 8.85 17.04 -2.54
N LEU A 72 9.88 16.17 -2.51
CA LEU A 72 9.72 14.75 -2.78
C LEU A 72 8.89 14.05 -1.70
N LYS A 73 9.11 14.39 -0.43
CA LYS A 73 8.35 13.82 0.69
C LYS A 73 6.89 14.23 0.65
N GLU A 74 6.59 15.48 0.35
CA GLU A 74 5.23 16.02 0.27
C GLU A 74 4.51 15.49 -0.97
N ARG A 75 5.10 15.65 -2.15
CA ARG A 75 4.48 15.25 -3.42
C ARG A 75 4.19 13.75 -3.48
N TYR A 76 5.06 12.94 -2.92
CA TYR A 76 4.94 11.49 -2.96
C TYR A 76 4.61 10.91 -1.60
N ASP A 77 4.23 11.71 -0.62
CA ASP A 77 3.73 11.25 0.67
C ASP A 77 4.60 10.14 1.30
N LEU A 78 5.92 10.35 1.28
CA LEU A 78 6.93 9.33 1.64
C LEU A 78 6.96 9.00 3.14
N HIS A 79 6.20 9.74 3.94
CA HIS A 79 6.09 9.59 5.38
C HIS A 79 4.65 9.75 5.88
N HIS A 80 3.64 9.31 5.10
CA HIS A 80 2.26 9.39 5.57
C HIS A 80 2.12 8.65 6.91
N PRO A 81 1.78 9.33 8.02
CA PRO A 81 1.75 8.70 9.33
C PRO A 81 0.83 7.49 9.38
N PHE A 82 -0.29 7.53 8.63
CA PHE A 82 -1.20 6.39 8.51
C PHE A 82 -0.64 5.25 7.65
N ILE A 83 0.15 5.51 6.59
CA ILE A 83 0.78 4.41 5.81
C ILE A 83 1.81 3.71 6.70
N GLU A 84 2.64 4.46 7.42
CA GLU A 84 3.64 3.90 8.33
C GLU A 84 2.98 3.08 9.45
N ALA A 85 1.96 3.64 10.11
CA ALA A 85 1.19 2.92 11.13
C ALA A 85 0.53 1.66 10.57
N TRP A 86 -0.06 1.72 9.37
CA TRP A 86 -0.64 0.58 8.69
C TRP A 86 0.40 -0.51 8.43
N LEU A 87 1.56 -0.16 7.87
CA LEU A 87 2.60 -1.13 7.54
C LEU A 87 3.15 -1.81 8.80
N LEU A 88 3.36 -1.06 9.89
CA LEU A 88 3.79 -1.61 11.17
C LEU A 88 2.78 -2.61 11.73
N MET A 89 1.50 -2.24 11.78
CA MET A 89 0.45 -3.13 12.29
C MET A 89 0.23 -4.34 11.37
N ALA A 90 0.17 -4.15 10.05
CA ALA A 90 -0.02 -5.22 9.09
C ALA A 90 1.12 -6.25 9.14
N LYS A 91 2.38 -5.78 9.25
CA LYS A 91 3.54 -6.67 9.45
C LYS A 91 3.42 -7.48 10.73
N ARG A 92 3.04 -6.85 11.85
CA ARG A 92 2.88 -7.52 13.15
C ARG A 92 1.78 -8.58 13.10
N THR A 93 0.63 -8.23 12.54
CA THR A 93 -0.50 -9.14 12.36
C THR A 93 -0.14 -10.31 11.46
N HIS A 94 0.52 -10.04 10.33
CA HIS A 94 0.93 -11.08 9.40
C HIS A 94 1.92 -12.06 10.03
N GLN A 95 2.94 -11.54 10.73
CA GLN A 95 3.89 -12.38 11.48
C GLN A 95 3.17 -13.26 12.50
N THR A 96 2.22 -12.70 13.25
CA THR A 96 1.42 -13.46 14.22
C THR A 96 0.62 -14.59 13.56
N ASN A 97 0.09 -14.37 12.35
CA ASN A 97 -0.63 -15.40 11.61
C ASN A 97 0.31 -16.48 11.07
N CYS A 98 1.51 -16.11 10.59
CA CYS A 98 2.55 -17.07 10.20
C CYS A 98 2.97 -17.94 11.40
N ASP A 99 3.27 -17.32 12.54
CA ASP A 99 3.74 -18.03 13.75
C ASP A 99 2.69 -19.00 14.29
N LYS A 100 1.40 -18.73 14.04
CA LYS A 100 0.27 -19.59 14.42
C LYS A 100 -0.13 -20.60 13.35
N GLY A 101 0.55 -20.64 12.21
CA GLY A 101 0.27 -21.59 11.12
C GLY A 101 -1.00 -21.28 10.33
N PHE A 102 -1.50 -20.04 10.35
CA PHE A 102 -2.66 -19.60 9.55
C PHE A 102 -2.29 -19.17 8.12
N VAL A 103 -1.01 -19.10 7.79
CA VAL A 103 -0.50 -18.76 6.46
C VAL A 103 0.22 -19.98 5.89
N ALA A 104 -0.13 -20.37 4.67
CA ALA A 104 0.49 -21.52 4.01
C ALA A 104 1.98 -21.27 3.73
N GLU A 105 2.83 -22.27 4.03
CA GLU A 105 4.29 -22.18 3.86
C GLU A 105 4.71 -22.02 2.39
N ASP A 106 3.91 -22.54 1.46
CA ASP A 106 4.12 -22.44 0.02
C ASP A 106 3.72 -21.06 -0.56
N GLY A 107 3.17 -20.17 0.27
CA GLY A 107 2.70 -18.84 -0.13
C GLY A 107 1.39 -18.85 -0.91
N ASN A 108 0.71 -20.00 -1.03
CA ASN A 108 -0.58 -20.08 -1.69
C ASN A 108 -1.67 -19.36 -0.87
N ILE A 109 -2.60 -18.71 -1.55
CA ILE A 109 -3.67 -17.93 -0.91
C ILE A 109 -5.02 -18.42 -1.43
N ASP A 110 -5.82 -19.02 -0.54
CA ASP A 110 -7.24 -19.22 -0.83
C ASP A 110 -7.99 -17.89 -0.63
N HIS A 111 -8.09 -17.12 -1.71
CA HIS A 111 -8.77 -15.82 -1.71
C HIS A 111 -10.22 -15.91 -1.23
N GLY A 112 -10.93 -17.00 -1.55
CA GLY A 112 -12.32 -17.21 -1.15
C GLY A 112 -12.46 -17.34 0.37
N THR A 113 -11.61 -18.18 0.97
CA THR A 113 -11.55 -18.33 2.42
C THR A 113 -11.18 -17.02 3.10
N GLN A 114 -10.19 -16.29 2.59
CA GLN A 114 -9.78 -15.01 3.19
C GLN A 114 -10.92 -13.99 3.19
N PHE A 115 -11.65 -13.85 2.09
CA PHE A 115 -12.80 -12.96 2.04
C PHE A 115 -13.93 -13.41 2.96
N MET A 116 -14.22 -14.71 3.03
CA MET A 116 -15.27 -15.21 3.91
C MET A 116 -14.94 -15.05 5.39
N LEU A 117 -13.67 -15.19 5.78
CA LEU A 117 -13.23 -14.88 7.15
C LEU A 117 -13.48 -13.41 7.51
N MET A 118 -13.24 -12.47 6.59
CA MET A 118 -13.59 -11.05 6.83
C MET A 118 -15.10 -10.83 6.95
N VAL A 119 -15.90 -11.57 6.17
CA VAL A 119 -17.37 -11.53 6.27
C VAL A 119 -17.84 -12.07 7.62
N CYS A 120 -17.23 -13.13 8.14
CA CYS A 120 -17.56 -13.68 9.45
C CYS A 120 -17.40 -12.63 10.57
N GLU A 121 -16.29 -11.88 10.60
CA GLU A 121 -16.09 -10.82 11.60
C GLU A 121 -17.14 -9.71 11.51
N LEU A 122 -17.58 -9.38 10.30
CA LEU A 122 -18.67 -8.41 10.11
C LEU A 122 -20.01 -8.96 10.63
N CYS A 123 -20.25 -10.27 10.53
CA CYS A 123 -21.40 -10.92 11.13
C CYS A 123 -21.31 -10.89 12.67
N GLU A 124 -20.14 -11.20 13.24
CA GLU A 124 -19.90 -11.13 14.69
C GLU A 124 -20.10 -9.70 15.23
N ALA A 125 -19.64 -8.68 14.50
CA ALA A 125 -19.90 -7.29 14.82
C ALA A 125 -21.41 -6.96 14.86
N PHE A 126 -22.20 -7.53 13.96
CA PHE A 126 -23.65 -7.35 13.94
C PHE A 126 -24.35 -8.11 15.08
N GLU A 127 -23.86 -9.29 15.44
CA GLU A 127 -24.36 -10.03 16.60
C GLU A 127 -24.08 -9.30 17.90
N ALA A 128 -22.86 -8.78 18.10
CA ALA A 128 -22.48 -7.97 19.24
C ALA A 128 -23.31 -6.68 19.33
N PHE A 129 -23.61 -6.05 18.19
CA PHE A 129 -24.54 -4.91 18.14
C PHE A 129 -25.93 -5.28 18.64
N ARG A 130 -26.48 -6.41 18.19
CA ARG A 130 -27.82 -6.88 18.58
C ARG A 130 -27.91 -7.21 20.07
N SER A 131 -26.85 -7.78 20.64
CA SER A 131 -26.81 -8.15 22.06
C SER A 131 -26.38 -6.99 22.97
N SER A 132 -25.76 -5.95 22.43
CA SER A 132 -25.06 -4.91 23.20
C SER A 132 -24.05 -5.50 24.19
N ALA A 133 -23.50 -6.67 23.87
CA ALA A 133 -22.58 -7.37 24.74
C ALA A 133 -21.17 -6.76 24.69
N PRO A 134 -20.44 -6.75 25.81
CA PRO A 134 -18.99 -6.55 25.78
C PRO A 134 -18.31 -7.73 25.05
N ASP A 135 -17.08 -7.51 24.59
CA ASP A 135 -16.27 -8.60 24.01
C ASP A 135 -15.87 -9.64 25.08
N ASP A 136 -15.82 -10.92 24.70
CA ASP A 136 -15.47 -12.02 25.60
C ASP A 136 -14.00 -11.96 26.07
N LYS A 137 -13.08 -11.51 25.19
CA LYS A 137 -11.63 -11.48 25.45
C LYS A 137 -11.18 -10.12 26.01
N LEU A 138 -11.92 -9.07 25.72
CA LEU A 138 -11.71 -7.68 26.13
C LEU A 138 -12.99 -7.13 26.80
N PRO A 139 -13.36 -7.59 28.02
CA PRO A 139 -14.65 -7.25 28.64
C PRO A 139 -14.89 -5.75 28.92
N TRP A 140 -13.85 -4.93 28.81
CA TRP A 140 -13.91 -3.47 28.93
C TRP A 140 -14.18 -2.74 27.61
N ARG A 141 -14.34 -3.46 26.50
CA ARG A 141 -14.63 -2.94 25.16
C ARG A 141 -16.02 -3.39 24.71
N GLU A 142 -16.72 -2.53 23.96
CA GLU A 142 -17.94 -2.93 23.27
C GLU A 142 -17.60 -3.99 22.21
N GLY A 143 -18.32 -5.12 22.20
CA GLY A 143 -18.03 -6.24 21.28
C GLY A 143 -18.03 -5.81 19.82
N ARG A 144 -19.00 -4.97 19.41
CA ARG A 144 -19.07 -4.43 18.05
C ARG A 144 -17.78 -3.71 17.64
N GLU A 145 -17.17 -2.93 18.53
CA GLU A 145 -15.91 -2.23 18.22
C GLU A 145 -14.74 -3.20 18.05
N VAL A 146 -14.72 -4.29 18.82
CA VAL A 146 -13.67 -5.32 18.76
C VAL A 146 -13.75 -6.08 17.44
N GLU A 147 -14.93 -6.51 17.02
CA GLU A 147 -15.09 -7.31 15.78
C GLU A 147 -14.93 -6.48 14.50
N LEU A 148 -15.31 -5.19 14.52
CA LEU A 148 -14.92 -4.26 13.46
C LEU A 148 -13.39 -4.12 13.39
N GLY A 149 -12.72 -4.13 14.55
CA GLY A 149 -11.27 -4.19 14.66
C GLY A 149 -10.69 -5.47 14.06
N ASP A 150 -11.24 -6.65 14.37
CA ASP A 150 -10.77 -7.93 13.83
C ASP A 150 -10.94 -7.98 12.30
N THR A 151 -12.03 -7.43 11.78
CA THR A 151 -12.23 -7.26 10.34
C THR A 151 -11.06 -6.50 9.69
N VAL A 152 -10.63 -5.37 10.28
CA VAL A 152 -9.50 -4.58 9.76
C VAL A 152 -8.18 -5.36 9.88
N ILE A 153 -7.98 -6.10 10.97
CA ILE A 153 -6.81 -6.97 11.18
C ILE A 153 -6.73 -8.04 10.08
N ARG A 154 -7.85 -8.68 9.71
CA ARG A 154 -7.90 -9.66 8.62
C ARG A 154 -7.57 -9.04 7.28
N ILE A 155 -8.10 -7.84 7.00
CA ILE A 155 -7.76 -7.09 5.78
C ILE A 155 -6.26 -6.80 5.74
N MET A 156 -5.64 -6.39 6.85
CA MET A 156 -4.20 -6.14 6.94
C MET A 156 -3.36 -7.39 6.68
N ASN A 157 -3.72 -8.53 7.29
CA ASN A 157 -3.06 -9.81 7.04
C ASN A 157 -3.13 -10.20 5.57
N TYR A 158 -4.35 -10.21 5.01
CA TYR A 158 -4.59 -10.55 3.61
C TYR A 158 -3.85 -9.61 2.66
N ALA A 159 -3.88 -8.30 2.92
CA ALA A 159 -3.17 -7.32 2.10
C ALA A 159 -1.66 -7.57 2.09
N THR A 160 -1.09 -7.99 3.21
CA THR A 160 0.34 -8.34 3.30
C THR A 160 0.64 -9.61 2.50
N GLN A 161 -0.14 -10.67 2.72
CA GLN A 161 0.00 -11.96 2.03
C GLN A 161 -0.15 -11.82 0.51
N ALA A 162 -1.20 -11.12 0.07
CA ALA A 162 -1.51 -10.88 -1.35
C ALA A 162 -0.71 -9.71 -1.97
N LYS A 163 0.24 -9.12 -1.22
CA LYS A 163 1.10 -8.02 -1.67
C LYS A 163 0.31 -6.80 -2.19
N LEU A 164 -0.87 -6.54 -1.62
CA LEU A 164 -1.75 -5.44 -1.99
C LEU A 164 -1.38 -4.16 -1.26
N ASN A 165 -1.64 -3.01 -1.91
CA ASN A 165 -1.30 -1.69 -1.41
C ASN A 165 -2.50 -0.91 -0.88
N VAL A 166 -3.14 -1.48 0.14
CA VAL A 166 -4.44 -1.02 0.65
C VAL A 166 -4.36 0.38 1.28
N ALA A 167 -3.41 0.68 2.16
CA ALA A 167 -3.35 1.99 2.82
C ALA A 167 -3.23 3.18 1.83
N PRO A 168 -2.32 3.16 0.85
CA PRO A 168 -2.31 4.21 -0.18
C PRO A 168 -3.60 4.25 -1.01
N ALA A 169 -4.16 3.09 -1.37
CA ALA A 169 -5.42 3.03 -2.11
C ALA A 169 -6.60 3.61 -1.29
N MET A 170 -6.57 3.51 0.04
CA MET A 170 -7.57 4.14 0.92
C MET A 170 -7.47 5.66 0.85
N ILE A 171 -6.26 6.23 0.92
CA ILE A 171 -6.04 7.68 0.83
C ILE A 171 -6.53 8.21 -0.52
N GLU A 172 -6.07 7.62 -1.62
CA GLU A 172 -6.49 8.01 -2.98
C GLU A 172 -8.01 7.91 -3.16
N LYS A 173 -8.63 6.87 -2.58
CA LYS A 173 -10.07 6.68 -2.67
C LYS A 173 -10.85 7.67 -1.80
N ASP A 174 -10.33 8.03 -0.64
CA ASP A 174 -10.93 9.05 0.22
C ASP A 174 -10.90 10.42 -0.46
N GLU A 175 -9.74 10.84 -0.99
CA GLU A 175 -9.59 12.06 -1.78
C GLU A 175 -10.56 12.12 -2.96
N TYR A 176 -10.66 11.01 -3.72
CA TYR A 176 -11.65 10.91 -4.80
C TYR A 176 -13.09 11.03 -4.29
N ASN A 177 -13.42 10.44 -3.14
CA ASN A 177 -14.76 10.50 -2.56
C ASN A 177 -15.13 11.92 -2.07
N GLN A 178 -14.17 12.69 -1.56
CA GLN A 178 -14.37 14.10 -1.18
C GLN A 178 -14.75 14.96 -2.39
N GLY A 179 -14.27 14.62 -3.59
CA GLY A 179 -14.63 15.28 -4.84
C GLY A 179 -15.98 14.85 -5.45
N ARG A 180 -16.70 13.87 -4.86
CA ARG A 180 -17.94 13.37 -5.44
C ARG A 180 -19.13 14.31 -5.18
N PRO A 181 -20.06 14.44 -6.15
CA PRO A 181 -21.34 15.11 -5.91
C PRO A 181 -22.13 14.43 -4.78
N TYR A 182 -22.92 15.22 -4.05
CA TYR A 182 -23.81 14.72 -3.00
C TYR A 182 -24.75 13.61 -3.53
N LYS A 183 -24.74 12.45 -2.86
CA LYS A 183 -25.53 11.26 -3.24
C LYS A 183 -25.37 10.84 -4.72
N HIS A 184 -24.12 10.81 -5.20
CA HIS A 184 -23.80 10.25 -6.51
C HIS A 184 -24.30 8.79 -6.64
N GLY A 185 -24.87 8.46 -7.80
CA GLY A 185 -25.27 7.08 -8.13
C GLY A 185 -26.65 6.63 -7.65
N GLY A 186 -27.50 7.54 -7.14
CA GLY A 186 -28.93 7.28 -6.92
C GLY A 186 -29.26 6.17 -5.91
N LYS A 187 -28.30 5.72 -5.12
CA LYS A 187 -28.51 4.66 -4.12
C LYS A 187 -29.38 5.21 -2.98
N LYS A 188 -30.57 4.63 -2.81
CA LYS A 188 -31.41 4.82 -1.63
C LYS A 188 -30.93 3.83 -0.58
N PHE A 189 -30.35 4.33 0.50
CA PHE A 189 -30.10 3.58 1.73
C PHE A 189 -31.22 3.89 2.71
#